data_AF-A0A085LUG8-F1
#
_entry.id   AF-A0A085LUG8-F1
#
_cell.length_a   1.000
_cell.length_b   1.000
_cell.length_c   1.000
_cell.angle_alpha   90.00
_cell.angle_beta   90.00
_cell.angle_gamma   90.00
#
_symmetry.space_group_name_H-M   'P 1'
#
loop_
_entity.id
_entity.type
_entity.pdbx_description
1 polymer ?
#
loop_
_entity_poly.entity_id
_entity_poly.type
_entity_poly.pdbx_seq_one_letter_code
_entity_poly.pdbx_strand_id
1 'polypeptide(L)'
;MDFPVVADEAVKRLSATIGFQVCFSSSTSLAAMLRSDKVKIPTEDQQGAVYNVNCTCRASYIGETGNTISHRFKQHIGNLKTYRTAEKRKNGEKITTRGRPQKKDPDTIMSEALKTSAVAEHAVTCGKTEKDLSVSKVCRETNYQRRKIKESFYIRHNPNINRDEGSGVSEAWIPISHLTECFTITNRPHTIRHSSGSEGTRGRGIDLPDNTQTAPGQTHV
;
A
#
# COMPACT_ATOMS: atom_id res chain seq x y z
N MET A 1 2.42 25.36 20.27
CA MET A 1 2.18 25.49 18.82
C MET A 1 0.69 25.72 18.65
N ASP A 2 0.29 26.99 18.70
CA ASP A 2 -1.10 27.41 18.54
C ASP A 2 -1.59 27.05 17.13
N PHE A 3 -2.70 26.33 17.05
CA PHE A 3 -3.44 26.19 15.81
C PHE A 3 -4.22 27.50 15.60
N PRO A 4 -4.12 28.17 14.44
CA PRO A 4 -4.79 29.44 14.23
C PRO A 4 -6.29 29.20 14.01
N VAL A 5 -7.06 29.18 15.10
CA VAL A 5 -8.54 29.13 15.11
C VAL A 5 -9.15 30.25 14.25
N VAL A 6 -8.41 31.34 14.06
CA VAL A 6 -8.84 32.56 13.35
C VAL A 6 -9.01 32.33 11.84
N ALA A 7 -8.22 31.44 11.22
CA ALA A 7 -8.32 31.20 9.78
C ALA A 7 -9.59 30.41 9.42
N ASP A 8 -9.93 29.40 10.23
CA ASP A 8 -11.11 28.55 9.99
C ASP A 8 -12.42 29.34 10.09
N GLU A 9 -12.53 30.25 11.06
CA GLU A 9 -13.76 31.03 11.25
C GLU A 9 -13.99 32.04 10.12
N ALA A 10 -12.93 32.70 9.65
CA ALA A 10 -12.99 33.62 8.53
C ALA A 10 -13.40 32.91 7.23
N VAL A 11 -12.83 31.72 6.97
CA VAL A 11 -13.18 30.89 5.81
C VAL A 11 -14.64 30.41 5.90
N LYS A 12 -15.12 30.05 7.10
CA LYS A 12 -16.51 29.63 7.32
C LYS A 12 -17.51 30.78 7.09
N ARG A 13 -17.15 32.01 7.47
CA ARG A 13 -17.99 33.20 7.23
C ARG A 13 -18.07 33.50 5.73
N LEU A 14 -16.94 33.50 5.03
CA LEU A 14 -16.88 33.71 3.58
C LEU A 14 -17.69 32.65 2.82
N SER A 15 -17.62 31.39 3.23
CA SER A 15 -18.35 30.33 2.54
C SER A 15 -19.86 30.49 2.62
N ALA A 16 -20.37 30.97 3.75
CA ALA A 16 -21.79 31.28 3.92
C ALA A 16 -22.25 32.41 2.99
N THR A 17 -21.41 33.42 2.75
CA THR A 17 -21.69 34.53 1.83
C THR A 17 -21.73 34.07 0.36
N ILE A 18 -20.83 33.15 -0.02
CA ILE A 18 -20.68 32.71 -1.42
C ILE A 18 -21.56 31.47 -1.73
N GLY A 19 -22.24 30.91 -0.73
CA GLY A 19 -23.23 29.84 -0.91
C GLY A 19 -22.65 28.43 -1.04
N PHE A 20 -21.48 28.16 -0.46
CA PHE A 20 -20.90 26.81 -0.40
C PHE A 20 -20.65 26.35 1.05
N GLN A 21 -20.74 25.04 1.27
CA GLN A 21 -20.53 24.44 2.58
C GLN A 21 -19.06 24.04 2.77
N VAL A 22 -18.41 24.55 3.82
CA VAL A 22 -17.03 24.19 4.18
C VAL A 22 -17.03 23.22 5.35
N CYS A 23 -16.17 22.20 5.25
CA CYS A 23 -15.92 21.24 6.32
C CYS A 23 -14.49 21.40 6.83
N PHE A 24 -14.33 21.52 8.14
CA PHE A 24 -13.04 21.57 8.82
C PHE A 24 -12.72 20.20 9.42
N SER A 25 -11.46 19.79 9.36
CA SER A 25 -10.97 18.59 10.04
C SER A 25 -10.08 19.00 11.20
N SER A 26 -10.40 18.54 12.41
CA SER A 26 -9.56 18.76 13.59
C SER A 26 -8.24 17.98 13.50
N SER A 27 -7.20 18.53 14.12
CA SER A 27 -5.93 17.85 14.30
C SER A 27 -6.06 16.66 15.26
N THR A 28 -5.04 15.79 15.29
CA THR A 28 -5.00 14.64 16.21
C THR A 28 -5.22 15.11 17.64
N SER A 29 -6.18 14.49 18.35
CA SER A 29 -6.50 14.87 19.73
C SER A 29 -5.27 14.75 20.63
N LEU A 30 -5.21 15.57 21.69
CA LEU A 30 -4.14 15.50 22.69
C LEU A 30 -3.99 14.07 23.25
N ALA A 31 -5.11 13.38 23.44
CA ALA A 31 -5.11 11.98 23.87
C ALA A 31 -4.47 11.04 22.83
N ALA A 32 -4.70 11.24 21.53
CA ALA A 32 -4.06 10.45 20.47
C ALA A 32 -2.55 10.74 20.34
N MET A 33 -2.13 11.94 20.73
CA MET A 33 -0.71 12.35 20.74
C MET A 33 0.02 11.85 21.99
N LEU A 34 -0.65 11.80 23.14
CA LEU A 34 -0.07 11.36 24.41
C LEU A 34 -0.20 9.85 24.66
N ARG A 35 -1.22 9.19 24.10
CA ARG A 35 -1.40 7.75 24.24
C ARG A 35 -0.84 7.00 23.04
N SER A 36 0.32 6.40 23.23
CA SER A 36 0.90 5.39 22.35
C SER A 36 0.62 3.96 22.84
N ASP A 37 -0.45 3.75 23.61
CA ASP A 37 -0.84 2.48 24.23
C ASP A 37 -1.34 1.44 23.20
N LYS A 38 -1.73 1.88 22.01
CA LYS A 38 -2.14 0.99 20.93
C LYS A 38 -0.93 0.30 20.31
N VAL A 39 -0.96 -1.03 20.32
CA VAL A 39 -0.03 -1.89 19.56
C VAL A 39 0.04 -1.38 18.13
N LYS A 40 1.24 -0.96 17.70
CA LYS A 40 1.47 -0.55 16.32
C LYS A 40 1.40 -1.78 15.44
N ILE A 41 0.33 -1.89 14.66
CA ILE A 41 0.20 -2.92 13.64
C ILE A 41 1.37 -2.75 12.66
N PRO A 42 2.12 -3.82 12.34
CA PRO A 42 3.16 -3.79 11.32
C PRO A 42 2.65 -3.21 10.00
N THR A 43 3.53 -2.59 9.23
CA THR A 43 3.12 -1.80 8.04
C THR A 43 2.42 -2.67 6.98
N GLU A 44 2.81 -3.94 6.92
CA GLU A 44 2.29 -5.01 6.06
C GLU A 44 0.85 -5.44 6.40
N ASP A 45 0.46 -5.31 7.68
CA ASP A 45 -0.87 -5.70 8.17
C ASP A 45 -1.84 -4.51 8.24
N GLN A 46 -1.40 -3.33 7.81
CA GLN A 46 -2.24 -2.14 7.77
C GLN A 46 -3.36 -2.31 6.73
N GLN A 47 -4.59 -2.17 7.22
CA GLN A 47 -5.79 -2.09 6.41
C GLN A 47 -6.01 -0.67 5.88
N GLY A 48 -6.77 -0.57 4.79
CA GLY A 48 -7.14 0.73 4.20
C GLY A 48 -6.00 1.33 3.39
N ALA A 49 -5.93 0.98 2.11
CA ALA A 49 -4.89 1.49 1.21
C ALA A 49 -5.35 1.57 -0.24
N VAL A 50 -4.72 2.47 -0.98
CA VAL A 50 -4.62 2.37 -2.44
C VAL A 50 -3.32 1.65 -2.75
N TYR A 51 -3.38 0.70 -3.68
CA TYR A 51 -2.26 -0.15 -4.08
C TYR A 51 -2.18 -0.23 -5.60
N ASN A 52 -1.04 -0.69 -6.10
CA ASN A 52 -0.88 -1.07 -7.48
C ASN A 52 -0.38 -2.52 -7.59
N VAL A 53 -0.86 -3.23 -8.60
CA VAL A 53 -0.34 -4.53 -9.03
C VAL A 53 0.45 -4.31 -10.30
N ASN A 54 1.76 -4.53 -10.24
CA ASN A 54 2.66 -4.38 -11.37
C ASN A 54 2.90 -5.73 -12.04
N CYS A 55 2.89 -5.73 -13.36
CA CYS A 55 3.27 -6.86 -14.19
C CYS A 55 4.70 -6.66 -14.73
N THR A 56 5.45 -7.74 -14.96
CA THR A 56 6.78 -7.67 -15.59
C THR A 56 6.76 -7.06 -17.00
N CYS A 57 5.59 -6.98 -17.65
CA CYS A 57 5.41 -6.25 -18.92
C CYS A 57 5.25 -4.72 -18.76
N ARG A 58 5.47 -4.18 -17.54
CA ARG A 58 5.31 -2.75 -17.16
C ARG A 58 3.88 -2.24 -17.08
N ALA A 59 2.89 -3.08 -17.33
CA ALA A 59 1.50 -2.74 -17.07
C ALA A 59 1.23 -2.71 -15.56
N SER A 60 0.35 -1.81 -15.12
CA SER A 60 -0.01 -1.61 -13.73
C SER A 60 -1.53 -1.57 -13.57
N TYR A 61 -2.06 -2.26 -12.56
CA TYR A 61 -3.45 -2.12 -12.13
C TYR A 61 -3.48 -1.31 -10.84
N ILE A 62 -4.41 -0.37 -10.71
CA ILE A 62 -4.57 0.45 -9.50
C ILE A 62 -5.87 0.06 -8.81
N GLY A 63 -5.84 -0.15 -7.51
CA GLY A 63 -7.04 -0.50 -6.76
C GLY A 63 -7.03 0.02 -5.33
N GLU A 64 -8.21 0.14 -4.73
CA GLU A 64 -8.37 0.37 -3.29
C GLU A 64 -8.76 -0.89 -2.53
N THR A 65 -8.46 -0.89 -1.23
CA THR A 65 -9.02 -1.88 -0.32
C THR A 65 -9.18 -1.38 1.10
N GLY A 66 -10.29 -1.82 1.73
CA GLY A 66 -10.48 -1.78 3.18
C GLY A 66 -9.77 -2.91 3.93
N ASN A 67 -9.34 -3.98 3.25
CA ASN A 67 -8.56 -5.08 3.85
C ASN A 67 -7.06 -4.78 3.74
N THR A 68 -6.20 -5.78 4.01
CA THR A 68 -4.77 -5.67 3.71
C THR A 68 -4.51 -5.81 2.20
N ILE A 69 -3.44 -5.18 1.72
CA ILE A 69 -3.02 -5.27 0.31
C ILE A 69 -2.72 -6.73 -0.06
N SER A 70 -2.04 -7.46 0.82
CA SER A 70 -1.74 -8.88 0.66
C SER A 70 -3.01 -9.73 0.46
N HIS A 71 -4.09 -9.42 1.18
CA HIS A 71 -5.37 -10.11 1.03
C HIS A 71 -5.95 -9.88 -0.37
N ARG A 72 -5.96 -8.64 -0.86
CA ARG A 72 -6.44 -8.34 -2.24
C ARG A 72 -5.57 -8.97 -3.30
N PHE A 73 -4.25 -8.93 -3.13
CA PHE A 73 -3.35 -9.56 -4.09
C PHE A 73 -3.62 -11.07 -4.19
N LYS A 74 -3.82 -11.75 -3.05
CA LYS A 74 -4.25 -13.16 -3.04
C LYS A 74 -5.57 -13.40 -3.78
N GLN A 75 -6.53 -12.46 -3.71
CA GLN A 75 -7.78 -12.57 -4.48
C GLN A 75 -7.54 -12.50 -5.99
N HIS A 76 -6.71 -11.56 -6.47
CA HIS A 76 -6.34 -11.48 -7.89
C HIS A 76 -5.62 -12.74 -8.37
N ILE A 77 -4.65 -13.23 -7.59
CA ILE A 77 -3.94 -14.49 -7.88
C ILE A 77 -4.91 -15.69 -7.86
N GLY A 78 -5.86 -15.72 -6.92
CA GLY A 78 -6.89 -16.76 -6.84
C GLY A 78 -7.76 -16.83 -8.10
N ASN A 79 -8.14 -15.66 -8.66
CA ASN A 79 -8.88 -15.61 -9.93
C ASN A 79 -8.03 -16.12 -11.10
N LEU A 80 -6.75 -15.73 -11.17
CA LEU A 80 -5.82 -16.24 -12.19
C LEU A 80 -5.64 -17.77 -12.09
N LYS A 81 -5.50 -18.31 -10.88
CA LYS A 81 -5.40 -19.77 -10.65
C LYS A 81 -6.68 -20.49 -11.05
N THR A 82 -7.82 -19.92 -10.74
CA THR A 82 -9.14 -20.45 -11.14
C THR A 82 -9.24 -20.54 -12.65
N TYR A 83 -8.86 -19.47 -13.36
CA TYR A 83 -8.80 -19.46 -14.82
C TYR A 83 -7.89 -20.58 -15.36
N ARG A 84 -6.63 -20.64 -14.91
CA ARG A 84 -5.64 -21.62 -15.40
C ARG A 84 -6.06 -23.07 -15.11
N THR A 85 -6.73 -23.30 -13.99
CA THR A 85 -7.25 -24.63 -13.64
C THR A 85 -8.40 -25.03 -14.56
N ALA A 86 -9.31 -24.11 -14.88
CA ALA A 86 -10.39 -24.36 -15.84
C ALA A 86 -9.85 -24.56 -17.27
N GLU A 87 -8.87 -23.76 -17.70
CA GLU A 87 -8.17 -23.87 -18.98
C GLU A 87 -7.57 -25.27 -19.17
N LYS A 88 -6.83 -25.78 -18.16
CA LYS A 88 -6.28 -27.14 -18.17
C LYS A 88 -7.36 -28.23 -18.29
N ARG A 89 -8.49 -28.08 -17.58
CA ARG A 89 -9.64 -29.00 -17.70
C ARG A 89 -10.22 -28.99 -19.11
N LYS A 90 -10.35 -27.82 -19.72
CA LYS A 90 -10.82 -27.67 -21.10
C LYS A 90 -9.88 -28.38 -22.09
N ASN A 91 -8.58 -28.33 -21.84
CA ASN A 91 -7.57 -29.00 -22.66
C ASN A 91 -7.46 -30.52 -22.39
N GLY A 92 -8.31 -31.09 -21.53
CA GLY A 92 -8.33 -32.52 -21.23
C GLY A 92 -7.23 -32.99 -20.26
N GLU A 93 -6.51 -32.06 -19.62
CA GLU A 93 -5.51 -32.42 -18.60
C GLU A 93 -6.20 -33.00 -17.36
N LYS A 94 -5.69 -34.14 -16.88
CA LYS A 94 -6.16 -34.76 -15.63
C LYS A 94 -5.65 -33.94 -14.45
N ILE A 95 -6.53 -33.17 -13.83
CA ILE A 95 -6.20 -32.43 -12.59
C ILE A 95 -6.65 -33.24 -11.38
N THR A 96 -5.70 -33.65 -10.54
CA THR A 96 -6.00 -34.27 -9.25
C THR A 96 -6.28 -33.18 -8.22
N THR A 97 -7.55 -32.84 -8.00
CA THR A 97 -7.95 -31.93 -6.91
C THR A 97 -8.40 -32.71 -5.69
N ARG A 98 -7.97 -32.28 -4.50
CA ARG A 98 -8.53 -32.79 -3.24
C ARG A 98 -9.92 -32.20 -3.02
N GLY A 99 -10.90 -33.07 -2.75
CA GLY A 99 -12.28 -32.67 -2.45
C GLY A 99 -13.23 -32.79 -3.63
N ARG A 100 -14.31 -31.99 -3.61
CA ARG A 100 -15.42 -32.11 -4.57
C ARG A 100 -14.98 -31.60 -5.96
N PRO A 101 -15.17 -32.38 -7.03
CA PRO A 101 -14.94 -31.92 -8.39
C PRO A 101 -15.79 -30.69 -8.72
N GLN A 102 -15.22 -29.74 -9.47
CA GLN A 102 -15.97 -28.61 -10.00
C GLN A 102 -16.98 -29.10 -11.04
N LYS A 103 -18.27 -28.78 -10.83
CA LYS A 103 -19.36 -29.13 -11.73
C LYS A 103 -19.61 -28.10 -12.83
N LYS A 104 -19.21 -26.84 -12.60
CA LYS A 104 -19.38 -25.78 -13.60
C LYS A 104 -18.54 -26.10 -14.84
N ASP A 105 -19.10 -25.73 -15.97
CA ASP A 105 -18.45 -25.77 -17.27
C ASP A 105 -17.14 -24.94 -17.26
N PRO A 106 -16.02 -25.45 -17.81
CA PRO A 106 -14.74 -24.74 -17.83
C PRO A 106 -14.81 -23.35 -18.47
N ASP A 107 -15.51 -23.18 -19.60
CA ASP A 107 -15.60 -21.90 -20.30
C ASP A 107 -16.34 -20.84 -19.47
N THR A 108 -17.39 -21.29 -18.78
CA THR A 108 -18.11 -20.45 -17.80
C THR A 108 -17.19 -20.00 -16.66
N ILE A 109 -16.38 -20.90 -16.11
CA ILE A 109 -15.43 -20.56 -15.02
C ILE A 109 -14.37 -19.57 -15.52
N MET A 110 -13.82 -19.82 -16.71
CA MET A 110 -12.80 -18.96 -17.32
C MET A 110 -13.35 -17.53 -17.51
N SER A 111 -14.53 -17.40 -18.11
CA SER A 111 -15.17 -16.10 -18.33
C SER A 111 -15.53 -15.38 -17.02
N GLU A 112 -16.04 -16.08 -16.01
CA GLU A 112 -16.30 -15.53 -14.66
C GLU A 112 -15.00 -15.00 -14.02
N ALA A 113 -13.91 -15.76 -14.10
CA ALA A 113 -12.61 -15.39 -13.52
C ALA A 113 -12.01 -14.14 -14.20
N LEU A 114 -12.07 -14.08 -15.53
CA LEU A 114 -11.64 -12.90 -16.29
C LEU A 114 -12.52 -11.70 -15.92
N LYS A 115 -13.84 -11.81 -15.99
CA LYS A 115 -14.77 -10.71 -15.66
C LYS A 115 -14.57 -10.16 -14.24
N THR A 116 -14.18 -11.00 -13.28
CA THR A 116 -14.01 -10.58 -11.89
C THR A 116 -12.71 -9.82 -11.64
N SER A 117 -11.67 -9.99 -12.47
CA SER A 117 -10.34 -9.46 -12.18
C SER A 117 -9.62 -8.97 -13.43
N ALA A 118 -9.52 -7.65 -13.59
CA ALA A 118 -8.72 -7.03 -14.65
C ALA A 118 -7.25 -7.48 -14.62
N VAL A 119 -6.68 -7.70 -13.42
CA VAL A 119 -5.33 -8.28 -13.25
C VAL A 119 -5.24 -9.68 -13.83
N ALA A 120 -6.26 -10.53 -13.62
CA ALA A 120 -6.26 -11.89 -14.15
C ALA A 120 -6.44 -11.89 -15.66
N GLU A 121 -7.36 -11.07 -16.18
CA GLU A 121 -7.54 -10.85 -17.61
C GLU A 121 -6.26 -10.41 -18.30
N HIS A 122 -5.59 -9.40 -17.74
CA HIS A 122 -4.31 -8.94 -18.25
C HIS A 122 -3.26 -10.04 -18.23
N ALA A 123 -3.06 -10.71 -17.08
CA ALA A 123 -2.04 -11.76 -16.94
C ALA A 123 -2.25 -12.91 -17.94
N VAL A 124 -3.49 -13.28 -18.22
CA VAL A 124 -3.82 -14.26 -19.26
C VAL A 124 -3.44 -13.73 -20.64
N THR A 125 -3.90 -12.52 -20.98
CA THR A 125 -3.69 -11.89 -22.29
C THR A 125 -2.21 -11.67 -22.60
N CYS A 126 -1.40 -11.30 -21.61
CA CYS A 126 0.03 -11.06 -21.79
C CYS A 126 0.91 -12.31 -21.54
N GLY A 127 0.30 -13.49 -21.33
CA GLY A 127 1.03 -14.75 -21.15
C GLY A 127 1.83 -14.84 -19.86
N LYS A 128 1.43 -14.12 -18.82
CA LYS A 128 2.12 -14.02 -17.53
C LYS A 128 1.50 -14.90 -16.45
N THR A 129 2.32 -15.19 -15.45
CA THR A 129 1.95 -16.03 -14.30
C THR A 129 1.90 -15.21 -13.02
N GLU A 130 1.51 -15.83 -11.90
CA GLU A 130 1.54 -15.17 -10.59
C GLU A 130 2.92 -14.67 -10.18
N LYS A 131 4.00 -15.29 -10.69
CA LYS A 131 5.39 -14.90 -10.40
C LYS A 131 5.80 -13.62 -11.10
N ASP A 132 5.09 -13.26 -12.16
CA ASP A 132 5.29 -12.04 -12.94
C ASP A 132 4.52 -10.84 -12.38
N LEU A 133 3.76 -11.05 -11.31
CA LEU A 133 2.95 -10.03 -10.66
C LEU A 133 3.55 -9.68 -9.30
N SER A 134 3.60 -8.39 -9.01
CA SER A 134 3.99 -7.86 -7.71
C SER A 134 2.98 -6.83 -7.26
N VAL A 135 2.86 -6.62 -5.95
CA VAL A 135 1.95 -5.62 -5.38
C VAL A 135 2.73 -4.64 -4.52
N SER A 136 2.41 -3.35 -4.64
CA SER A 136 3.00 -2.30 -3.82
C SER A 136 1.93 -1.35 -3.28
N LYS A 137 2.21 -0.76 -2.13
CA LYS A 137 1.37 0.25 -1.51
C LYS A 137 1.63 1.59 -2.19
N VAL A 138 0.58 2.23 -2.67
CA VAL A 138 0.66 3.60 -3.20
C VAL A 138 0.50 4.60 -2.05
N CYS A 139 -0.58 4.50 -1.30
CA CYS A 139 -0.79 5.31 -0.10
C CYS A 139 -1.72 4.63 0.90
N ARG A 140 -1.63 5.04 2.18
CA ARG A 140 -2.58 4.62 3.21
C ARG A 140 -3.75 5.60 3.28
N GLU A 141 -4.96 5.07 3.38
CA GLU A 141 -6.17 5.87 3.63
C GLU A 141 -7.24 4.94 4.20
N THR A 142 -7.65 5.16 5.44
CA THR A 142 -8.63 4.29 6.12
C THR A 142 -10.06 4.70 5.83
N ASN A 143 -10.30 5.96 5.47
CA ASN A 143 -11.63 6.43 5.09
C ASN A 143 -11.98 5.94 3.68
N TYR A 144 -13.11 5.23 3.55
CA TYR A 144 -13.55 4.65 2.28
C TYR A 144 -13.77 5.69 1.17
N GLN A 145 -14.47 6.79 1.47
CA GLN A 145 -14.77 7.82 0.46
C GLN A 145 -13.49 8.50 -0.03
N ARG A 146 -12.57 8.81 0.89
CA ARG A 146 -11.24 9.35 0.53
C ARG A 146 -10.41 8.37 -0.28
N ARG A 147 -10.49 7.06 -0.01
CA ARG A 147 -9.84 6.03 -0.83
C ARG A 147 -10.39 6.01 -2.25
N LYS A 148 -11.71 6.04 -2.43
CA LYS A 148 -12.34 6.08 -3.76
C LYS A 148 -11.88 7.30 -4.55
N ILE A 149 -11.82 8.47 -3.91
CA ILE A 149 -11.30 9.69 -4.55
C ILE A 149 -9.84 9.49 -4.96
N LYS A 150 -8.97 9.03 -4.04
CA LYS A 150 -7.55 8.79 -4.32
C LYS A 150 -7.33 7.77 -5.44
N GLU A 151 -8.01 6.64 -5.40
CA GLU A 151 -7.97 5.60 -6.44
C GLU A 151 -8.31 6.19 -7.81
N SER A 152 -9.38 6.99 -7.90
CA SER A 152 -9.81 7.62 -9.15
C SER A 152 -8.78 8.58 -9.70
N PHE A 153 -8.12 9.36 -8.83
CA PHE A 153 -6.98 10.19 -9.24
C PHE A 153 -5.85 9.37 -9.81
N TYR A 154 -5.42 8.32 -9.10
CA TYR A 154 -4.32 7.49 -9.58
C TYR A 154 -4.66 6.82 -10.92
N ILE A 155 -5.89 6.31 -11.11
CA ILE A 155 -6.33 5.72 -12.38
C ILE A 155 -6.28 6.75 -13.51
N ARG A 156 -6.83 7.96 -13.32
CA ARG A 156 -6.90 8.96 -14.40
C ARG A 156 -5.54 9.52 -14.82
N HIS A 157 -4.58 9.58 -13.89
CA HIS A 157 -3.32 10.28 -14.12
C HIS A 157 -2.12 9.34 -14.30
N ASN A 158 -2.31 8.01 -14.30
CA ASN A 158 -1.24 7.04 -14.50
C ASN A 158 -1.64 6.00 -15.54
N PRO A 159 -0.72 5.55 -16.43
CA PRO A 159 -0.99 4.43 -17.33
C PRO A 159 -1.36 3.16 -16.54
N ASN A 160 -2.47 2.53 -16.90
CA ASN A 160 -2.97 1.38 -16.17
C ASN A 160 -3.82 0.43 -17.03
N ILE A 161 -4.15 -0.74 -16.47
CA ILE A 161 -4.98 -1.79 -17.07
C ILE A 161 -6.38 -1.86 -16.45
N ASN A 162 -6.81 -0.84 -15.72
CA ASN A 162 -8.17 -0.78 -15.19
C ASN A 162 -9.17 -0.71 -16.34
N ARG A 163 -10.38 -1.24 -16.09
CA ARG A 163 -11.48 -1.19 -17.07
C ARG A 163 -12.36 0.05 -16.94
N ASP A 164 -12.25 0.73 -15.80
CA ASP A 164 -12.99 1.93 -15.44
C ASP A 164 -12.01 3.05 -15.06
N GLU A 165 -12.48 4.30 -15.12
CA GLU A 165 -11.71 5.50 -14.78
C GLU A 165 -11.85 5.89 -13.30
N GLY A 166 -12.27 4.96 -12.43
CA GLY A 166 -12.60 5.21 -11.05
C GLY A 166 -13.94 5.96 -10.84
N SER A 167 -14.17 6.38 -9.60
CA SER A 167 -15.34 7.16 -9.20
C SER A 167 -15.29 8.58 -9.75
N GLY A 168 -16.45 9.16 -10.10
CA GLY A 168 -16.55 10.56 -10.49
C GLY A 168 -15.99 11.47 -9.39
N VAL A 169 -15.04 12.32 -9.74
CA VAL A 169 -14.48 13.35 -8.84
C VAL A 169 -14.79 14.70 -9.47
N SER A 170 -15.11 15.70 -8.66
CA SER A 170 -15.34 17.07 -9.16
C SER A 170 -14.10 17.61 -9.87
N GLU A 171 -14.30 18.23 -11.03
CA GLU A 171 -13.26 18.88 -11.83
C GLU A 171 -12.50 19.98 -11.06
N ALA A 172 -13.10 20.52 -9.99
CA ALA A 172 -12.47 21.51 -9.10
C ALA A 172 -11.17 21.01 -8.46
N TRP A 173 -10.97 19.69 -8.40
CA TRP A 173 -9.76 19.08 -7.85
C TRP A 173 -8.61 18.95 -8.86
N ILE A 174 -8.86 19.09 -10.17
CA ILE A 174 -7.83 18.92 -11.21
C ILE A 174 -6.68 19.93 -11.05
N PRO A 175 -6.93 21.25 -10.92
CA PRO A 175 -5.84 22.22 -10.77
C PRO A 175 -4.97 21.95 -9.54
N ILE A 176 -5.59 21.56 -8.42
CA ILE A 176 -4.90 21.23 -7.16
C ILE A 176 -4.05 19.98 -7.34
N SER A 177 -4.57 18.97 -8.04
CA SER A 177 -3.86 17.72 -8.28
C SER A 177 -2.58 17.97 -9.09
N HIS A 178 -2.65 18.77 -10.15
CA HIS A 178 -1.50 19.12 -10.99
C HIS A 178 -0.46 19.95 -10.22
N LEU A 179 -0.90 20.90 -9.40
CA LEU A 179 0.01 21.73 -8.60
C LEU A 179 0.80 20.92 -7.55
N THR A 180 0.19 19.87 -7.00
CA THR A 180 0.76 19.10 -5.88
C THR A 180 1.45 17.83 -6.31
N GLU A 181 1.29 17.39 -7.56
CA GLU A 181 1.77 16.10 -8.09
C GLU A 181 1.38 14.90 -7.20
N CYS A 182 0.27 15.02 -6.46
CA CYS A 182 -0.12 14.05 -5.43
C CYS A 182 -0.56 12.68 -5.99
N PHE A 183 -0.68 12.56 -7.31
CA PHE A 183 -1.04 11.35 -8.04
C PHE A 183 0.18 10.59 -8.62
N THR A 184 1.41 11.09 -8.42
CA THR A 184 2.61 10.42 -8.92
C THR A 184 2.90 9.17 -8.09
N ILE A 185 2.86 8.00 -8.73
CA ILE A 185 3.29 6.75 -8.09
C ILE A 185 4.82 6.73 -8.09
N THR A 186 5.42 7.21 -7.01
CA THR A 186 6.87 7.10 -6.86
C THR A 186 7.22 5.64 -6.57
N ASN A 187 7.87 4.96 -7.51
CA ASN A 187 8.56 3.68 -7.27
C ASN A 187 9.79 3.88 -6.37
N ARG A 188 9.71 4.70 -5.31
CA ARG A 188 10.78 4.73 -4.32
C ARG A 188 10.75 3.38 -3.61
N PRO A 189 11.79 2.54 -3.74
CA PRO A 189 11.94 1.45 -2.79
C PRO A 189 11.90 2.08 -1.41
N HIS A 190 11.13 1.51 -0.49
CA HIS A 190 11.22 1.86 0.91
C HIS A 190 12.60 1.39 1.42
N THR A 191 13.67 2.07 1.04
CA THR A 191 14.95 1.96 1.73
C THR A 191 14.76 2.69 3.04
N ILE A 192 14.50 1.94 4.09
CA ILE A 192 14.65 2.39 5.47
C ILE A 192 16.13 2.72 5.62
N ARG A 193 16.51 3.97 5.36
CA ARG A 193 17.80 4.47 5.80
C ARG A 193 17.69 4.62 7.32
N HIS A 194 18.31 3.72 8.05
CA HIS A 194 18.69 3.99 9.42
C HIS A 194 19.61 5.22 9.38
N SER A 195 19.12 6.35 9.89
CA SER A 195 19.94 7.49 10.22
C SER A 195 20.89 7.05 11.34
N SER A 196 22.12 6.66 10.99
CA SER A 196 23.22 6.63 11.94
C SER A 196 23.44 8.07 12.40
N GLY A 197 22.95 8.37 13.59
CA GLY A 197 23.21 9.63 14.26
C GLY A 197 24.71 9.84 14.42
N SER A 198 25.14 11.04 14.04
CA SER A 198 26.43 11.60 14.36
C SER A 198 26.52 11.85 15.87
N GLU A 199 27.34 11.09 16.59
CA GLU A 199 27.82 11.48 17.91
C GLU A 199 29.16 12.21 17.77
N GLY A 200 29.13 13.52 18.01
CA GLY A 200 30.31 14.35 18.18
C GLY A 200 30.81 14.32 19.62
N THR A 201 32.02 13.78 19.79
CA THR A 201 33.12 14.25 20.66
C THR A 201 32.84 14.85 22.05
N ARG A 202 33.27 14.13 23.08
CA ARG A 202 33.93 14.57 24.34
C ARG A 202 34.80 13.38 24.77
N GLY A 203 36.08 13.41 25.14
CA GLY A 203 37.06 14.45 25.44
C GLY A 203 38.03 13.87 26.50
N ARG A 204 39.25 13.52 26.07
CA ARG A 204 40.53 13.26 26.79
C ARG A 204 40.58 12.43 28.09
N GLY A 205 41.41 11.38 28.03
CA GLY A 205 42.01 10.70 29.18
C GLY A 205 43.19 9.79 28.76
N ILE A 206 44.33 10.44 28.47
CA ILE A 206 45.74 10.02 28.65
C ILE A 206 46.12 8.52 28.63
N ASP A 207 46.98 8.16 27.68
CA ASP A 207 47.71 6.90 27.54
C ASP A 207 48.77 6.68 28.64
N LEU A 208 48.96 5.42 29.06
CA LEU A 208 50.27 4.86 29.41
C LEU A 208 50.21 3.31 29.42
N PRO A 209 51.03 2.60 28.61
CA PRO A 209 51.26 1.17 28.79
C PRO A 209 52.70 0.90 29.27
N ASP A 210 52.87 0.04 30.27
CA ASP A 210 54.11 -0.71 30.56
C ASP A 210 53.80 -1.70 31.70
N ASN A 211 53.75 -3.02 31.48
CA ASN A 211 54.82 -4.02 31.33
C ASN A 211 55.19 -4.75 32.65
N THR A 212 55.31 -6.08 32.52
CA THR A 212 56.07 -7.04 33.36
C THR A 212 55.56 -7.32 34.79
N GLN A 213 55.63 -8.52 35.40
CA GLN A 213 56.09 -9.87 35.05
C GLN A 213 55.66 -10.86 36.19
N THR A 214 55.44 -12.14 35.84
CA THR A 214 55.66 -13.39 36.63
C THR A 214 54.91 -13.75 37.93
N ALA A 215 54.52 -15.03 37.99
CA ALA A 215 53.92 -15.82 39.08
C ALA A 215 54.89 -16.07 40.28
N PRO A 216 54.51 -16.73 41.40
CA PRO A 216 54.02 -18.12 41.48
C PRO A 216 52.88 -18.36 42.50
N GLY A 217 52.31 -19.57 42.48
CA GLY A 217 51.21 -19.98 43.37
C GLY A 217 51.61 -20.50 44.74
N GLN A 218 50.61 -20.77 45.59
CA GLN A 218 50.54 -21.90 46.54
C GLN A 218 49.20 -21.89 47.32
N THR A 219 48.45 -22.98 47.15
CA THR A 219 47.79 -23.88 48.13
C THR A 219 47.24 -23.44 49.52
N HIS A 220 46.12 -24.11 49.84
CA HIS A 220 45.47 -24.41 51.14
C HIS A 220 44.72 -23.23 51.82
N VAL A 221 43.48 -23.37 52.30
CA VAL A 221 42.77 -24.49 52.97
C VAL A 221 41.34 -24.63 52.46
#